data_AF-A0A5C7SKS3-F1
#
_entry.id   AF-A0A5C7SKS3-F1
#
_cell.length_a   1.000
_cell.length_b   1.000
_cell.length_c   1.000
_cell.angle_alpha   90.00
_cell.angle_beta   90.00
_cell.angle_gamma   90.00
#
_symmetry.space_group_name_H-M   'P 1'
#
loop_
_entity.id
_entity.type
_entity.pdbx_description
1 polymer ?
#
loop_
_entity_poly.entity_id
_entity_poly.type
_entity_poly.pdbx_seq_one_letter_code
_entity_poly.pdbx_strand_id
1 'polypeptide(L)' 'ITGKGGQAILRDGDSYEYAVGNGEASNPKLVPLSDLQAPKVEPSKLNSKKVTDLMTEAGLI' A
#
# COMPACT_ATOMS: atom_id res chain seq x y z
N ILE A 1 0.58 -14.45 -6.90
CA ILE A 1 0.48 -13.06 -7.40
C ILE A 1 1.74 -12.21 -7.17
N THR A 2 2.59 -12.53 -6.17
CA THR A 2 3.76 -11.70 -5.82
C THR A 2 4.99 -11.91 -6.70
N GLY A 3 4.98 -12.88 -7.62
CA GLY A 3 6.05 -13.07 -8.60
C GLY A 3 5.94 -12.12 -9.80
N LYS A 4 6.96 -12.12 -10.67
CA LYS A 4 7.11 -11.18 -11.81
C LYS A 4 5.83 -10.94 -12.61
N GLY A 5 5.14 -12.01 -13.01
CA GLY A 5 3.92 -11.90 -13.81
C GLY A 5 2.78 -11.17 -13.10
N GLY A 6 2.59 -11.38 -11.79
CA GLY A 6 1.54 -10.67 -11.05
C GLY A 6 1.91 -9.23 -10.71
N GLN A 7 3.21 -8.94 -10.50
CA GLN A 7 3.68 -7.57 -10.33
C GLN A 7 3.61 -6.76 -11.64
N ALA A 8 3.82 -7.40 -12.79
CA ALA A 8 3.62 -6.79 -14.10
C ALA A 8 2.17 -6.32 -14.32
N ILE A 9 1.18 -7.04 -13.79
CA ILE A 9 -0.23 -6.61 -13.86
C ILE A 9 -0.43 -5.28 -13.11
N LEU A 10 0.19 -5.10 -11.94
CA LEU A 10 0.11 -3.83 -11.19
C LEU A 10 0.83 -2.69 -11.93
N ARG A 11 1.99 -2.98 -12.54
CA ARG A 11 2.77 -2.01 -13.31
C ARG A 11 2.04 -1.52 -14.56
N ASP A 12 1.48 -2.45 -15.32
CA ASP A 12 0.99 -2.18 -16.69
C ASP A 12 -0.55 -1.98 -16.71
N GLY A 13 -1.23 -2.33 -15.61
CA GLY A 13 -2.68 -2.20 -15.44
C GLY A 13 -3.14 -0.78 -15.05
N ASP A 14 -4.45 -0.68 -14.86
CA ASP A 14 -5.19 0.55 -14.55
C ASP A 14 -5.67 0.63 -13.09
N SER A 15 -5.25 -0.32 -12.24
CA SER A 15 -5.50 -0.25 -10.79
C SER A 15 -4.66 0.83 -10.10
N TYR A 16 -3.53 1.21 -10.71
CA TYR A 16 -2.59 2.20 -10.17
C TYR A 16 -2.12 1.89 -8.74
N GLU A 17 -2.03 0.60 -8.38
CA GLU A 17 -1.42 0.13 -7.14
C GLU A 17 0.10 -0.05 -7.30
N TYR A 18 0.83 0.02 -6.18
CA TYR A 18 2.29 -0.17 -6.16
C TYR A 18 2.66 -1.65 -6.19
N ALA A 19 3.64 -2.00 -7.03
CA ALA A 19 4.33 -3.27 -6.96
C ALA A 19 5.26 -3.31 -5.73
N VAL A 20 5.29 -4.47 -5.06
CA VAL A 20 6.09 -4.74 -3.84
C VAL A 20 7.10 -5.88 -4.02
N GLY A 21 7.11 -6.53 -5.18
CA GLY A 21 8.10 -7.56 -5.50
C GLY A 21 9.51 -6.98 -5.65
N ASN A 22 10.51 -7.73 -5.20
CA ASN A 22 11.92 -7.30 -5.28
C ASN A 22 12.34 -7.04 -6.73
N GLY A 23 12.76 -5.80 -7.01
CA GLY A 23 13.22 -5.38 -8.35
C GLY A 23 12.09 -5.13 -9.35
N GLU A 24 10.83 -5.14 -8.94
CA GLU A 24 9.69 -4.85 -9.80
C GLU A 24 9.31 -3.36 -9.71
N ALA A 25 9.21 -2.71 -10.87
CA ALA A 25 8.75 -1.33 -10.95
C ALA A 25 7.22 -1.26 -10.84
N SER A 26 6.72 -0.17 -10.26
CA SER A 26 5.30 0.20 -10.29
C SER A 26 4.96 0.97 -11.56
N ASN A 27 3.67 1.26 -11.77
CA ASN A 27 3.20 2.02 -12.93
C ASN A 27 3.94 3.38 -13.05
N PRO A 28 4.42 3.78 -14.24
CA PRO A 28 5.21 5.00 -14.43
C PRO A 28 4.45 6.31 -14.15
N LYS A 29 3.12 6.27 -14.01
CA LYS A 29 2.32 7.44 -13.60
C LYS A 29 2.31 7.67 -12.08
N LEU A 30 2.87 6.75 -11.30
CA LEU A 30 2.95 6.86 -9.84
C LEU A 30 4.29 7.47 -9.42
N VAL A 31 4.29 8.18 -8.29
CA VAL A 31 5.53 8.62 -7.63
C VAL A 31 6.26 7.39 -7.09
N PRO A 32 7.56 7.20 -7.34
CA PRO A 32 8.29 6.04 -6.85
C PRO A 32 8.18 5.87 -5.32
N LEU A 33 8.07 4.63 -4.83
CA LEU A 33 7.94 4.33 -3.40
C LEU A 33 9.05 4.97 -2.54
N SER A 34 10.28 5.04 -3.07
CA SER A 34 11.43 5.67 -2.41
C SER A 34 11.25 7.17 -2.16
N ASP A 35 10.42 7.82 -2.96
CA ASP A 35 10.28 9.28 -3.00
C ASP A 35 9.03 9.74 -2.21
N LEU A 36 8.21 8.80 -1.71
CA LEU A 36 6.98 9.08 -0.96
C LEU A 36 7.20 9.62 0.46
N GLN A 37 8.44 9.62 0.95
CA GLN A 37 8.78 10.07 2.32
C GLN A 37 7.92 9.37 3.42
N ALA A 38 7.57 8.10 3.21
CA ALA A 38 6.67 7.37 4.10
C ALA A 38 7.30 7.16 5.50
N PRO A 39 6.52 7.30 6.58
CA PRO A 39 6.99 6.94 7.92
C PRO A 39 7.23 5.43 8.02
N LYS A 40 8.16 5.03 8.90
CA LYS A 40 8.36 3.61 9.22
C LYS A 40 7.19 3.11 10.08
N VAL A 41 6.40 2.21 9.53
CA VAL A 41 5.26 1.57 10.20
C VAL A 41 5.40 0.06 10.06
N GLU A 42 5.29 -0.67 11.17
CA GLU A 42 5.29 -2.14 11.18
C GLU A 42 3.85 -2.65 10.98
N PRO A 43 3.52 -3.28 9.83
CA PRO A 43 2.14 -3.65 9.52
C PRO A 43 1.52 -4.64 10.52
N SER A 44 2.33 -5.53 11.10
CA SER A 44 1.84 -6.52 12.08
C SER A 44 1.38 -5.90 13.41
N LYS A 45 1.72 -4.63 13.67
CA LYS A 45 1.32 -3.91 14.89
C LYS A 45 0.07 -3.05 14.72
N LEU A 46 -0.50 -3.00 13.52
CA LEU A 46 -1.73 -2.24 13.26
C LEU A 46 -2.92 -2.87 14.00
N ASN A 47 -3.72 -2.04 14.67
CA ASN A 47 -4.83 -2.48 15.51
C ASN A 47 -6.17 -1.94 14.98
N SER A 48 -6.81 -2.69 14.09
CA SER A 48 -8.09 -2.31 13.48
C SER A 48 -9.20 -2.11 14.53
N LYS A 49 -9.27 -2.98 15.55
CA LYS A 49 -10.27 -2.84 16.62
C LYS A 49 -10.14 -1.51 17.34
N LYS A 50 -8.92 -1.13 17.74
CA LYS A 50 -8.71 0.13 18.47
C LYS A 50 -9.02 1.35 17.59
N VAL A 51 -8.74 1.28 16.29
CA VAL A 51 -9.12 2.33 15.33
C VAL A 51 -10.65 2.48 15.28
N THR A 52 -11.40 1.38 15.13
CA THR A 52 -12.87 1.41 15.13
C THR A 52 -13.41 2.00 16.43
N ASP A 53 -12.94 1.54 17.59
CA ASP A 53 -13.39 2.04 18.90
C ASP A 53 -13.19 3.57 19.00
N LEU A 54 -12.02 4.08 18.59
CA LEU A 54 -11.71 5.52 18.62
C LEU A 54 -12.53 6.33 17.62
N MET A 55 -12.77 5.80 16.41
CA MET A 55 -13.57 6.49 15.39
C MET A 55 -15.06 6.56 15.80
N THR A 56 -15.61 5.50 16.40
CA THR A 56 -16.97 5.51 16.96
C THR A 56 -17.09 6.45 18.16
N GLU A 57 -16.12 6.44 19.07
CA GLU A 57 -16.07 7.39 20.20
C GLU A 57 -16.04 8.85 19.73
N ALA A 58 -15.32 9.12 18.62
CA ALA A 58 -15.28 10.42 17.98
C ALA A 58 -16.51 10.74 17.11
N GLY A 59 -17.45 9.81 16.93
CA GLY A 59 -18.65 9.98 16.11
C GLY A 59 -18.39 10.07 14.59
N LEU A 60 -17.28 9.51 14.12
CA LEU A 60 -16.92 9.48 12.69
C LEU A 60 -17.55 8.30 11.94
N ILE A 61 -17.98 7.27 12.68
CA ILE A 61 -18.66 6.06 12.19
C ILE A 61 -19.69 5.58 13.21
#